data_AF-A0A935USC7-F1
#
_entry.id   AF-A0A935USC7-F1
#
_cell.length_a   1.000
_cell.length_b   1.000
_cell.length_c   1.000
_cell.angle_alpha   90.00
_cell.angle_beta   90.00
_cell.angle_gamma   90.00
#
_symmetry.space_group_name_H-M   'P 1'
#
loop_
_entity.id
_entity.type
_entity.pdbx_description
1 polymer ?
#
loop_
_entity_poly.entity_id
_entity_poly.type
_entity_poly.pdbx_seq_one_letter_code
_entity_poly.pdbx_strand_id
1 'polypeptide(L)'
;MFFDVNAWEAVIIIVLGFVLIGPDRLPEYAAKLGRAVRQLKQVAEGAKGQLREQMGPEFDDIDWAAYDPRQYDPRRIVRDALATDDTDGSRVTAAVDGDESGYVAPVGFDPSRPTPYDPDAT
;
A
#
# COMPACT_ATOMS: atom_id res chain seq x y z
N MET A 1 -17.45 6.26 2.39
CA MET A 1 -18.82 6.12 2.94
C MET A 1 -19.51 4.80 2.59
N PHE A 2 -18.92 3.89 1.79
CA PHE A 2 -19.57 2.62 1.36
C PHE A 2 -19.19 1.37 2.18
N PHE A 3 -18.35 1.48 3.21
CA PHE A 3 -17.84 0.34 3.98
C PHE A 3 -18.40 0.25 5.42
N ASP A 4 -19.50 0.96 5.72
CA ASP A 4 -20.23 0.84 6.99
C ASP A 4 -21.27 -0.29 6.89
N VAL A 5 -20.84 -1.48 6.47
CA VAL A 5 -21.70 -2.67 6.38
C VAL A 5 -21.52 -3.49 7.64
N ASN A 6 -22.57 -3.59 8.44
CA ASN A 6 -22.60 -4.46 9.60
C ASN A 6 -22.63 -5.93 9.18
N ALA A 7 -22.16 -6.82 10.06
CA ALA A 7 -22.16 -8.27 9.79
C ALA A 7 -23.56 -8.80 9.42
N TRP A 8 -24.62 -8.24 10.02
CA TRP A 8 -26.00 -8.55 9.70
C TRP A 8 -26.42 -8.11 8.28
N GLU A 9 -26.02 -6.91 7.86
CA GLU A 9 -26.32 -6.40 6.51
C GLU A 9 -25.57 -7.21 5.44
N ALA A 10 -24.34 -7.64 5.72
CA ALA A 10 -23.61 -8.54 4.84
C ALA A 10 -24.35 -9.88 4.63
N VAL A 11 -24.96 -10.44 5.68
CA VAL A 11 -25.77 -11.67 5.58
C VAL A 11 -26.98 -11.44 4.67
N ILE A 12 -27.69 -10.31 4.83
CA ILE A 12 -28.83 -9.97 3.97
C ILE A 12 -28.41 -9.88 2.49
N ILE A 13 -27.29 -9.22 2.21
CA ILE A 13 -26.77 -9.08 0.83
C ILE A 13 -26.43 -10.45 0.25
N ILE A 14 -25.80 -11.33 1.04
CA ILE A 14 -25.48 -12.69 0.62
C ILE A 14 -26.75 -13.48 0.30
N VAL A 15 -27.75 -13.44 1.18
CA VAL A 15 -29.05 -14.10 0.95
C VAL A 15 -29.74 -13.55 -0.29
N LEU A 16 -29.75 -12.23 -0.47
CA LEU A 16 -30.32 -11.61 -1.66
C LEU A 16 -29.58 -12.04 -2.93
N GLY A 17 -28.25 -12.11 -2.89
CA GLY A 17 -27.43 -12.65 -3.97
C GLY A 17 -27.77 -14.10 -4.30
N PHE A 18 -27.97 -14.94 -3.28
CA PHE A 18 -28.44 -16.33 -3.44
C PHE A 18 -29.81 -16.39 -4.14
N VAL A 19 -30.74 -15.51 -3.78
CA VAL A 19 -32.07 -15.48 -4.39
C VAL A 19 -32.02 -14.97 -5.84
N LEU A 20 -31.24 -13.92 -6.12
CA LEU A 20 -31.14 -13.32 -7.46
C LEU A 20 -30.48 -14.26 -8.47
N ILE A 21 -29.39 -14.92 -8.07
CA ILE A 21 -28.58 -15.79 -8.93
C ILE A 21 -29.13 -17.23 -8.94
N GLY A 22 -29.76 -17.63 -7.84
CA GLY A 22 -30.20 -19.00 -7.55
C GLY A 22 -29.13 -19.76 -6.74
N PRO A 23 -29.53 -20.42 -5.63
CA PRO A 23 -28.58 -21.12 -4.74
C PRO A 23 -27.88 -22.29 -5.44
N ASP A 24 -28.51 -22.90 -6.45
CA ASP A 24 -27.94 -24.02 -7.20
C ASP A 24 -26.84 -23.59 -8.19
N ARG A 25 -26.87 -22.34 -8.66
CA ARG A 25 -25.93 -21.82 -9.68
C ARG A 25 -24.63 -21.31 -9.06
N LEU A 26 -24.71 -20.77 -7.84
CA LEU A 26 -23.55 -20.21 -7.13
C LEU A 26 -22.40 -21.19 -6.87
N PRO A 27 -22.61 -22.44 -6.41
CA PRO A 27 -21.52 -23.39 -6.25
C PRO A 27 -20.84 -23.73 -7.58
N GLU A 28 -21.59 -23.74 -8.68
CA GLU A 28 -21.03 -23.97 -10.02
C GLU A 28 -20.08 -22.81 -10.43
N TYR A 29 -20.50 -21.56 -10.21
CA TYR A 29 -19.67 -20.39 -10.48
C TYR A 29 -18.47 -20.29 -9.53
N ALA A 30 -18.65 -20.58 -8.24
CA ALA A 30 -17.55 -20.63 -7.28
C ALA A 30 -16.51 -21.69 -7.67
N ALA A 31 -16.95 -22.86 -8.15
CA ALA A 31 -16.04 -23.89 -8.66
C ALA A 31 -15.31 -23.46 -9.95
N LYS A 32 -15.96 -22.68 -10.82
CA LYS A 32 -15.30 -22.09 -12.02
C LYS A 32 -14.25 -21.06 -11.60
N LEU A 33 -14.58 -20.17 -10.67
CA LEU A 33 -13.66 -19.18 -10.13
C LEU A 33 -12.47 -19.86 -9.42
N GLY A 34 -12.73 -20.87 -8.59
CA GLY A 34 -11.68 -21.62 -7.91
C GLY A 34 -10.72 -22.31 -8.87
N ARG A 35 -11.22 -22.87 -9.98
CA ARG A 35 -10.39 -23.41 -11.06
C ARG A 35 -9.56 -22.32 -11.74
N ALA A 36 -10.17 -21.18 -12.06
CA ALA A 36 -9.47 -20.05 -12.68
C ALA A 36 -8.36 -19.50 -11.78
N VAL A 37 -8.62 -19.32 -10.48
CA VAL A 37 -7.62 -18.88 -9.49
C VAL A 37 -6.48 -19.90 -9.39
N ARG A 38 -6.79 -21.20 -9.40
CA ARG A 38 -5.76 -22.24 -9.33
C ARG A 38 -4.89 -22.29 -10.58
N GLN A 39 -5.49 -22.08 -11.75
CA GLN A 39 -4.76 -21.96 -13.01
C GLN A 39 -3.90 -20.70 -13.07
N LEU A 40 -4.44 -19.55 -12.62
CA LEU A 40 -3.69 -18.31 -12.48
C LEU A 40 -2.50 -18.49 -11.54
N LYS A 41 -2.69 -19.15 -10.40
CA LYS A 41 -1.62 -19.47 -9.44
C LYS A 41 -0.53 -20.34 -10.09
N GLN A 42 -0.89 -21.38 -10.84
CA GLN A 42 0.07 -22.23 -11.53
C GLN A 42 0.87 -21.46 -12.59
N VAL A 43 0.21 -20.58 -13.35
CA VAL A 43 0.88 -19.71 -14.34
C VAL A 43 1.82 -18.73 -13.64
N ALA A 44 1.39 -18.11 -12.54
CA ALA A 44 2.22 -17.20 -11.75
C ALA A 44 3.43 -17.89 -11.12
N GLU A 45 3.26 -19.10 -10.58
CA GLU A 45 4.35 -19.93 -10.04
C GLU A 45 5.35 -20.33 -11.14
N GLY A 46 4.87 -20.73 -12.31
CA GLY A 46 5.72 -21.05 -13.46
C GLY A 46 6.50 -19.85 -14.00
N ALA A 47 5.85 -18.68 -14.07
CA ALA A 47 6.50 -17.44 -14.45
C ALA A 47 7.55 -17.01 -13.41
N LYS A 48 7.23 -17.12 -12.11
CA LYS A 48 8.19 -16.87 -11.02
C LYS A 48 9.40 -17.79 -11.11
N GLY A 49 9.21 -19.07 -11.45
CA GLY A 49 10.29 -20.02 -11.67
C GLY A 49 11.20 -19.61 -12.83
N GLN A 50 10.64 -19.27 -13.99
CA GLN A 50 11.42 -18.82 -15.15
C GLN A 50 12.16 -17.51 -14.90
N LEU A 51 11.58 -16.61 -14.11
CA LEU A 51 12.19 -15.33 -13.77
C LEU A 51 13.35 -15.51 -12.78
N ARG A 52 13.21 -16.45 -11.82
CA ARG A 52 14.27 -16.85 -10.91
C ARG A 52 15.44 -17.54 -11.63
N GLU A 53 15.15 -18.36 -12.64
CA GLU A 53 16.17 -19.04 -13.46
C GLU A 53 16.98 -18.06 -14.33
N GLN A 54 16.32 -17.01 -14.86
CA GLN A 54 16.94 -16.05 -15.78
C GLN A 54 17.64 -14.87 -15.10
N MET A 55 17.15 -14.40 -13.95
CA MET A 55 17.80 -13.29 -13.22
C MET A 55 18.89 -13.78 -12.25
N GLY A 56 18.97 -15.09 -11.98
CA GLY A 56 19.93 -15.61 -10.99
C GLY A 56 19.66 -15.05 -9.58
N PRO A 57 20.65 -15.06 -8.66
CA PRO A 57 20.48 -14.69 -7.25
C PRO A 57 19.91 -13.28 -7.00
N GLU A 58 19.90 -12.39 -8.01
CA GLU A 58 19.26 -11.07 -7.94
C GLU A 58 17.73 -11.12 -7.77
N PHE A 59 17.08 -12.27 -8.00
CA PHE A 59 15.65 -12.47 -7.76
C PHE A 59 15.30 -12.73 -6.28
N ASP A 60 16.27 -13.23 -5.49
CA ASP A 60 16.11 -13.47 -4.04
C ASP A 60 16.30 -12.18 -3.22
N ASP A 61 16.96 -11.14 -3.78
CA ASP A 61 17.11 -9.82 -3.16
C ASP A 61 15.88 -8.91 -3.33
N ILE A 62 14.92 -9.30 -4.18
CA ILE A 62 13.63 -8.60 -4.27
C ILE A 62 12.80 -9.04 -3.05
N ASP A 63 12.63 -8.13 -2.09
CA ASP A 63 11.90 -8.35 -0.85
C ASP A 63 10.38 -8.46 -1.10
N TRP A 64 9.94 -9.58 -1.67
CA TRP A 64 8.53 -9.88 -1.90
C TRP A 64 7.74 -10.03 -0.60
N ALA A 65 8.42 -10.23 0.55
CA ALA A 65 7.79 -10.27 1.86
C ALA A 65 7.28 -8.88 2.31
N ALA A 66 7.93 -7.81 1.86
CA ALA A 66 7.43 -6.44 2.04
C ALA A 66 6.14 -6.16 1.25
N TYR A 67 5.86 -6.94 0.20
CA TYR A 67 4.66 -6.84 -0.64
C TYR A 67 3.59 -7.89 -0.32
N ASP A 68 3.77 -8.74 0.69
CA ASP A 68 2.73 -9.66 1.15
C ASP A 68 1.65 -8.86 1.91
N PRO A 69 0.42 -8.72 1.37
CA PRO A 69 -0.63 -7.91 1.98
C PRO A 69 -1.08 -8.43 3.35
N ARG A 70 -0.70 -9.65 3.74
CA ARG A 70 -0.95 -10.20 5.08
C ARG A 70 0.13 -9.84 6.10
N GLN A 71 1.29 -9.37 5.63
CA GLN A 71 2.46 -9.04 6.46
C GLN A 71 2.74 -7.54 6.52
N TYR A 72 1.80 -6.70 6.09
CA TYR A 72 1.74 -5.29 6.48
C TYR A 72 1.47 -5.21 7.99
N ASP A 73 2.51 -5.42 8.80
CA ASP A 73 2.44 -5.34 10.26
C ASP A 73 2.58 -3.86 10.65
N PRO A 74 1.47 -3.19 11.06
CA PRO A 74 1.48 -1.77 11.40
C PRO A 74 2.47 -1.44 12.53
N ARG A 75 2.89 -2.44 13.32
CA ARG A 75 3.83 -2.27 14.41
C ARG A 75 5.25 -1.94 13.94
N ARG A 76 5.67 -2.36 12.73
CA ARG A 76 6.98 -1.96 12.19
C ARG A 76 7.00 -0.48 11.85
N ILE A 77 5.94 0.04 11.24
CA ILE A 77 5.81 1.46 10.88
C ILE A 77 5.86 2.36 12.13
N VAL A 78 5.18 1.95 13.22
CA VAL A 78 5.22 2.69 14.49
C VAL A 78 6.60 2.61 15.15
N ARG A 79 7.28 1.46 15.08
CA ARG A 79 8.63 1.30 15.63
C ARG A 79 9.67 2.12 14.87
N ASP A 80 9.59 2.17 13.55
CA ASP A 80 10.47 3.02 12.74
C ASP A 80 10.24 4.50 13.06
N ALA A 81 8.99 4.93 13.23
CA ALA A 81 8.68 6.31 13.66
C ALA A 81 9.25 6.64 15.05
N LEU A 82 9.14 5.73 16.01
CA LEU A 82 9.67 5.93 17.37
C LEU A 82 11.21 5.82 17.44
N ALA A 83 11.81 4.96 16.62
CA ALA A 83 13.28 4.80 16.57
C ALA A 83 13.97 5.98 15.88
N THR A 84 13.31 6.62 14.92
CA THR A 84 13.78 7.87 14.31
C THR A 84 13.69 9.06 15.28
N ASP A 85 12.66 9.12 16.15
CA ASP A 85 12.54 10.18 17.16
C ASP A 85 13.64 10.16 18.25
N ASP A 86 14.20 9.00 18.59
CA ASP A 86 15.25 8.89 19.61
C ASP A 86 16.65 9.31 19.12
N THR A 87 16.90 9.39 17.80
CA THR A 87 18.25 9.66 17.27
C THR A 87 18.48 11.11 16.82
N ASP A 88 17.41 11.88 16.58
CA ASP A 88 17.51 13.26 16.07
C ASP A 88 17.49 14.34 17.18
N GLY A 89 17.00 14.00 18.38
CA GLY A 89 16.88 14.97 19.48
C GLY A 89 18.19 15.44 20.12
N SER A 90 19.33 14.78 19.83
CA SER A 90 20.61 15.05 20.53
C SER A 90 21.68 15.78 19.68
N ARG A 91 21.44 16.03 18.39
CA ARG A 91 22.43 16.73 17.54
C ARG A 91 22.08 18.18 17.18
N VAL A 92 20.86 18.64 17.43
CA VAL A 92 20.41 19.97 16.97
C VAL A 92 20.84 21.13 17.89
N THR A 93 21.41 20.88 19.08
CA THR A 93 21.79 21.97 20.02
C THR A 93 23.29 22.24 20.15
N ALA A 94 24.16 21.55 19.40
CA ALA A 94 25.62 21.65 19.60
C ALA A 94 26.44 22.18 18.40
N ALA A 95 25.81 22.63 17.32
CA ALA A 95 26.54 23.23 16.20
C ALA A 95 25.77 24.43 15.63
N VAL A 96 25.70 25.51 16.41
CA VAL A 96 25.47 26.86 15.88
C VAL A 96 26.85 27.42 15.56
N ASP A 97 27.38 27.08 14.39
CA ASP A 97 28.40 27.88 13.70
C ASP A 97 28.52 27.41 12.23
N GLY A 98 28.09 28.28 11.31
CA GLY A 98 28.42 28.27 9.88
C GLY A 98 27.79 27.17 9.00
N ASP A 99 26.77 27.52 8.22
CA ASP A 99 26.85 27.58 6.75
C ASP A 99 25.45 27.81 6.14
N GLU A 100 25.39 28.70 5.15
CA GLU A 100 24.18 29.08 4.44
C GLU A 100 23.72 27.94 3.52
N SER A 101 22.63 27.28 3.86
CA SER A 101 21.91 26.40 2.94
C SER A 101 20.42 26.55 3.21
N GLY A 102 19.77 27.31 2.33
CA GLY A 102 18.37 27.72 2.44
C GLY A 102 17.40 26.54 2.50
N TYR A 103 17.03 26.15 3.72
CA TYR A 103 15.78 25.44 3.96
C TYR A 103 14.70 26.47 4.25
N VAL A 104 13.91 26.81 3.23
CA VAL A 104 12.69 27.59 3.42
C VAL A 104 11.63 26.62 3.95
N ALA A 105 11.31 26.73 5.24
CA ALA A 105 10.20 26.00 5.83
C ALA A 105 8.92 26.25 5.01
N PRO A 106 8.08 25.23 4.75
CA PRO A 106 6.88 25.41 3.95
C PRO A 106 5.97 26.44 4.63
N VAL A 107 5.85 27.61 4.02
CA VAL A 107 4.94 28.67 4.46
C VAL A 107 3.53 28.13 4.23
N GLY A 108 2.74 28.00 5.31
CA GLY A 108 1.35 27.59 5.21
C GLY A 108 0.58 28.46 4.21
N PHE A 109 -0.28 27.83 3.40
CA PHE A 109 -1.06 28.52 2.38
C PHE A 109 -2.01 29.55 3.02
N ASP A 110 -1.75 30.84 2.76
CA ASP A 110 -2.60 31.95 3.19
C ASP A 110 -3.54 32.37 2.03
N PRO A 111 -4.85 32.03 2.10
CA PRO A 111 -5.79 32.29 1.01
C PRO A 111 -6.12 33.78 0.81
N SER A 112 -5.67 34.65 1.72
CA SER A 112 -5.86 36.10 1.62
C SER A 112 -4.76 36.80 0.82
N ARG A 113 -3.69 36.08 0.47
CA ARG A 113 -2.59 36.62 -0.33
C ARG A 113 -2.81 36.31 -1.81
N PRO A 114 -2.69 37.30 -2.71
CA PRO A 114 -2.68 37.02 -4.14
C PRO A 114 -1.50 36.10 -4.47
N THR A 115 -1.75 35.10 -5.32
CA THR A 115 -0.72 34.18 -5.78
C THR A 115 0.39 34.95 -6.50
N PRO A 116 1.67 34.75 -6.14
CA PRO A 116 2.78 35.40 -6.81
C PRO A 116 2.80 35.08 -8.31
N TYR A 117 3.10 36.08 -9.13
CA TYR A 117 3.29 35.90 -10.56
C TYR A 117 4.61 35.15 -10.83
N ASP A 118 4.55 34.05 -11.59
CA ASP A 118 5.70 33.24 -11.98
C ASP A 118 6.26 33.74 -13.34
N PRO A 119 7.47 34.33 -13.38
CA PRO A 119 8.06 34.85 -14.61
C PRO A 119 8.62 33.76 -15.54
N ASP A 120 8.73 32.51 -15.10
CA ASP A 120 9.31 31.40 -15.87
C ASP A 120 8.28 30.60 -16.68
N ALA A 121 6.99 30.99 -16.62
CA ALA A 121 5.94 30.41 -17.44
C ALA A 121 5.89 31.06 -18.84
N THR A 122 6.65 30.52 -19.80
CA THR A 122 6.54 30.82 -21.25
C THR A 122 6.61 29.54 -22.08
#